data_AF-A0A5P9EVV6-F1
#
_entry.id   AF-A0A5P9EVV6-F1
#
_cell.length_a   1.000
_cell.length_b   1.000
_cell.length_c   1.000
_cell.angle_alpha   90.00
_cell.angle_beta   90.00
_cell.angle_gamma   90.00
#
_symmetry.space_group_name_H-M   'P 1'
#
loop_
_entity.id
_entity.type
_entity.pdbx_description
1 polymer ?
#
loop_
_entity_poly.entity_id
_entity_poly.type
_entity_poly.pdbx_seq_one_letter_code
_entity_poly.pdbx_strand_id
1 'polypeptide(L)'
;MELDEAIKSFNELLSKYGVKGWKLSEVRTASSARNVLSKFGGMGSINDIYICAANGHNIKPEHEMQANTELHELLERIYELCKAKAQ
;
A
#
# COMPACT_ATOMS: atom_id res chain seq x y z
N MET A 1 -9.26 -12.23 1.62
CA MET A 1 -8.80 -10.96 2.20
C MET A 1 -9.81 -9.88 1.87
N GLU A 2 -10.38 -9.30 2.92
CA GLU A 2 -11.25 -8.12 2.87
C GLU A 2 -10.43 -6.81 2.77
N LEU A 3 -11.10 -5.69 2.50
CA LEU A 3 -10.42 -4.40 2.28
C LEU A 3 -9.68 -3.92 3.52
N ASP A 4 -10.31 -4.03 4.70
CA ASP A 4 -9.70 -3.59 5.96
C ASP A 4 -8.52 -4.46 6.35
N GLU A 5 -8.58 -5.76 6.07
CA GLU A 5 -7.42 -6.66 6.22
C GLU A 5 -6.28 -6.26 5.29
N ALA A 6 -6.55 -6.01 4.01
CA ALA A 6 -5.53 -5.63 3.04
C ALA A 6 -4.85 -4.30 3.41
N ILE A 7 -5.63 -3.30 3.84
CA ILE A 7 -5.10 -2.01 4.32
C ILE A 7 -4.27 -2.20 5.58
N LYS A 8 -4.69 -3.06 6.50
CA LYS A 8 -3.93 -3.37 7.71
C LYS A 8 -2.60 -4.02 7.35
N SER A 9 -2.61 -5.06 6.52
CA SER A 9 -1.39 -5.75 6.06
C SER A 9 -0.45 -4.80 5.33
N PHE A 10 -0.96 -3.91 4.48
CA PHE A 10 -0.17 -2.85 3.84
C PHE A 10 0.52 -1.94 4.87
N ASN A 11 -0.24 -1.42 5.84
CA ASN A 11 0.30 -0.54 6.87
C ASN A 11 1.33 -1.26 7.76
N GLU A 12 1.11 -2.54 8.07
CA GLU A 12 2.04 -3.37 8.82
C GLU A 12 3.32 -3.67 8.03
N LEU A 13 3.22 -3.94 6.72
CA LEU A 13 4.37 -4.16 5.83
C LEU A 13 5.27 -2.91 5.77
N LEU A 14 4.67 -1.74 5.57
CA LEU A 14 5.41 -0.48 5.57
C LEU A 14 6.08 -0.21 6.92
N SER A 15 5.37 -0.44 8.02
CA SER A 15 5.92 -0.28 9.37
C SER A 15 7.06 -1.25 9.65
N LYS A 16 6.95 -2.50 9.22
CA LYS A 16 7.97 -3.55 9.39
C LYS A 16 9.31 -3.16 8.75
N TYR A 17 9.25 -2.58 7.55
CA TYR A 17 10.44 -2.14 6.82
C TYR A 17 10.81 -0.67 7.08
N GLY A 18 10.07 0.03 7.95
CA GLY A 18 10.41 1.42 8.33
C GLY A 18 10.13 2.46 7.25
N VAL A 19 9.23 2.17 6.31
CA VAL A 19 8.77 3.14 5.30
C VAL A 19 7.94 4.21 6.00
N LYS A 20 8.30 5.48 5.80
CA LYS A 20 7.63 6.64 6.42
C LYS A 20 6.84 7.43 5.40
N GLY A 21 5.90 8.25 5.88
CA GLY A 21 5.11 9.16 5.04
C GLY A 21 3.89 8.54 4.37
N TRP A 22 3.76 7.21 4.40
CA TRP A 22 2.65 6.48 3.81
C TRP A 22 1.85 5.72 4.87
N LYS A 23 0.53 5.92 4.83
CA LYS A 23 -0.45 5.16 5.61
C LYS A 23 -1.80 5.29 4.92
N LEU A 24 -2.51 4.17 4.82
CA LEU A 24 -3.90 4.16 4.38
C LEU A 24 -4.85 4.11 5.58
N SER A 25 -5.91 4.90 5.51
CA SER A 25 -6.99 4.90 6.49
C SER A 25 -8.00 3.80 6.16
N GLU A 26 -8.74 3.37 7.18
CA GLU A 26 -9.86 2.44 7.04
C GLU A 26 -10.92 2.98 6.07
N VAL A 27 -11.55 2.09 5.28
CA VAL A 27 -12.50 2.48 4.23
C VAL A 27 -13.89 1.96 4.56
N ARG A 28 -14.73 2.84 5.13
CA ARG A 28 -16.12 2.52 5.50
C ARG A 28 -17.16 2.93 4.45
N THR A 29 -16.87 3.94 3.65
CA THR A 29 -17.81 4.55 2.69
C THR A 29 -17.23 4.63 1.28
N ALA A 30 -18.09 4.79 0.27
CA ALA A 30 -17.67 5.04 -1.11
C ALA A 30 -16.77 6.29 -1.23
N SER A 31 -17.04 7.34 -0.44
CA SER A 31 -16.20 8.54 -0.41
C SER A 31 -14.79 8.25 0.11
N SER A 32 -14.67 7.49 1.22
CA SER A 32 -13.36 7.06 1.71
C SER A 32 -12.62 6.16 0.71
N ALA A 33 -13.35 5.32 -0.04
CA ALA A 33 -12.77 4.48 -1.07
C ALA A 33 -12.20 5.32 -2.23
N ARG A 34 -12.93 6.34 -2.70
CA ARG A 34 -12.45 7.29 -3.71
C ARG A 34 -11.22 8.08 -3.23
N ASN A 35 -11.19 8.44 -1.95
CA ASN A 35 -10.04 9.12 -1.36
C ASN A 35 -8.79 8.23 -1.41
N VAL A 36 -8.92 6.93 -1.07
CA VAL A 36 -7.82 5.97 -1.25
C VAL A 36 -7.43 5.82 -2.72
N LEU A 37 -8.39 5.66 -3.63
CA LEU A 37 -8.12 5.54 -5.08
C LEU A 37 -7.35 6.74 -5.64
N SER A 38 -7.62 7.96 -5.14
CA SER A 38 -6.89 9.16 -5.57
C SER A 38 -5.38 9.10 -5.29
N LYS A 39 -4.95 8.29 -4.31
CA LYS A 39 -3.53 8.08 -3.99
C LYS A 39 -2.80 7.19 -5.00
N PHE A 40 -3.51 6.48 -5.86
CA PHE A 40 -2.94 5.61 -6.90
C PHE A 40 -2.62 6.36 -8.21
N GLY A 41 -3.02 7.63 -8.34
CA GLY A 41 -2.77 8.45 -9.52
C GLY A 41 -1.79 9.60 -9.25
N GLY A 42 -1.07 10.04 -10.28
CA GLY A 42 -0.17 11.19 -10.23
C GLY A 42 1.31 10.83 -9.97
N MET A 43 2.16 11.86 -9.94
CA MET A 43 3.59 11.72 -9.62
C MET A 43 3.78 11.66 -8.10
N GLY A 44 4.49 10.65 -7.60
CA GLY A 44 4.63 10.41 -6.16
C GLY A 44 3.39 9.72 -5.57
N SER A 45 2.73 8.90 -6.39
CA SER A 45 1.60 8.07 -5.98
C SER A 45 2.05 6.95 -5.05
N ILE A 46 1.08 6.27 -4.43
CA ILE A 46 1.35 5.10 -3.58
C ILE A 46 1.99 3.94 -4.35
N ASN A 47 1.85 3.91 -5.69
CA ASN A 47 2.49 2.92 -6.55
C ASN A 47 3.99 3.15 -6.72
N ASP A 48 4.48 4.36 -6.41
CA ASP A 48 5.89 4.72 -6.51
C ASP A 48 6.69 4.27 -5.27
N ILE A 49 6.03 3.68 -4.26
CA ILE A 49 6.70 3.15 -3.08
C ILE A 49 7.54 1.94 -3.49
N TYR A 50 8.84 2.03 -3.21
CA TYR A 50 9.76 0.91 -3.35
C TYR A 50 10.55 0.68 -2.06
N ILE A 51 10.45 -0.54 -1.52
CA ILE A 51 11.09 -0.95 -0.28
C ILE A 51 12.50 -1.44 -0.58
N CYS A 52 13.51 -0.59 -0.40
CA CYS A 52 14.91 -0.99 -0.53
C CYS A 52 15.82 -0.43 0.58
N ALA A 53 16.95 -1.10 0.79
CA ALA A 53 17.97 -0.71 1.76
C ALA A 53 18.58 0.66 1.42
N ALA A 54 18.72 0.98 0.13
CA ALA A 54 19.24 2.26 -0.35
C ALA A 54 18.37 3.46 0.06
N ASN A 55 17.06 3.23 0.27
CA ASN A 55 16.13 4.24 0.79
C ASN A 55 16.20 4.38 2.33
N GLY A 56 17.11 3.66 3.00
CA GLY A 56 17.23 3.64 4.46
C GLY A 56 16.17 2.77 5.16
N HIS A 57 15.49 1.90 4.41
CA HIS A 57 14.52 0.95 4.97
C HIS A 57 15.21 -0.21 5.68
N ASN A 58 14.52 -0.80 6.64
CA ASN A 58 14.99 -1.93 7.45
C ASN A 58 14.85 -3.26 6.70
N ILE A 59 15.53 -3.40 5.57
CA ILE A 59 15.50 -4.59 4.71
C ILE A 59 16.89 -4.92 4.18
N LYS A 60 17.17 -6.21 3.95
CA LYS A 60 18.38 -6.63 3.23
C LYS A 60 18.11 -6.68 1.73
N PRO A 61 19.10 -6.40 0.86
CA PRO A 61 18.94 -6.45 -0.59
C PRO A 61 18.33 -7.74 -1.13
N GLU A 62 18.67 -8.89 -0.54
CA GLU A 62 18.14 -10.21 -0.92
C GLU A 62 16.62 -10.37 -0.69
N HIS A 63 16.02 -9.58 0.22
CA HIS A 63 14.60 -9.62 0.53
C HIS A 63 13.79 -8.54 -0.19
N GLU A 64 14.43 -7.60 -0.89
CA GLU A 64 13.75 -6.48 -1.55
C GLU A 64 12.75 -6.95 -2.59
N MET A 65 13.13 -7.93 -3.42
CA MET A 65 12.24 -8.49 -4.43
C MET A 65 10.97 -9.05 -3.79
N GLN A 66 11.11 -9.89 -2.78
CA GLN A 66 9.97 -10.52 -2.10
C GLN A 66 9.08 -9.47 -1.43
N ALA A 67 9.65 -8.49 -0.73
CA ALA A 67 8.89 -7.45 -0.04
C ALA A 67 8.13 -6.54 -1.02
N ASN A 68 8.72 -6.21 -2.17
CA ASN A 68 8.06 -5.38 -3.18
C ASN A 68 7.01 -6.15 -3.98
N THR A 69 7.18 -7.47 -4.18
CA THR A 69 6.09 -8.31 -4.72
C THR A 69 4.89 -8.30 -3.78
N GLU A 70 5.11 -8.54 -2.47
CA GLU A 70 4.05 -8.50 -1.47
C GLU A 70 3.36 -7.12 -1.40
N LEU A 71 4.15 -6.04 -1.46
CA LEU A 71 3.64 -4.68 -1.54
C LEU A 71 2.73 -4.47 -2.76
N HIS A 72 3.17 -4.93 -3.94
CA HIS A 72 2.42 -4.78 -5.17
C HIS A 72 1.10 -5.54 -5.12
N GLU A 73 1.12 -6.81 -4.66
CA GLU A 73 -0.09 -7.63 -4.51
C GLU A 73 -1.10 -6.99 -3.56
N LEU A 74 -0.64 -6.39 -2.45
CA LEU A 74 -1.50 -5.65 -1.52
C LEU A 74 -2.09 -4.40 -2.18
N LEU A 75 -1.29 -3.63 -2.93
CA LEU A 75 -1.75 -2.42 -3.62
C LEU A 75 -2.80 -2.73 -4.69
N GLU A 76 -2.56 -3.73 -5.53
CA GLU A 76 -3.53 -4.19 -6.53
C GLU A 76 -4.83 -4.64 -5.85
N ARG A 77 -4.72 -5.41 -4.76
CA ARG A 77 -5.89 -5.89 -4.03
C ARG A 77 -6.70 -4.75 -3.41
N ILE A 78 -6.02 -3.77 -2.80
CA ILE A 78 -6.66 -2.58 -2.21
C ILE A 78 -7.36 -1.76 -3.30
N TYR A 79 -6.71 -1.58 -4.45
CA TYR A 79 -7.26 -0.82 -5.57
C TYR A 79 -8.58 -1.44 -6.07
N GLU A 80 -8.58 -2.74 -6.37
CA GLU A 80 -9.77 -3.44 -6.86
C GLU A 80 -10.93 -3.41 -5.85
N LEU A 81 -10.63 -3.62 -4.57
CA LEU A 81 -11.63 -3.56 -3.51
C LEU A 81 -12.18 -2.14 -3.28
N CYS A 82 -11.33 -1.11 -3.35
CA CYS A 82 -11.78 0.28 -3.27
C CYS A 82 -12.64 0.66 -4.49
N LYS A 83 -12.27 0.19 -5.68
CA LYS A 83 -13.02 0.42 -6.92
C LYS A 83 -14.42 -0.19 -6.83
N ALA A 84 -14.54 -1.43 -6.36
CA ALA A 84 -15.84 -2.08 -6.13
C ALA A 84 -16.69 -1.35 -5.09
N LYS A 85 -16.08 -0.81 -4.02
CA LYS A 85 -16.78 -0.07 -2.95
C LYS A 85 -17.14 1.38 -3.32
N ALA A 86 -16.50 1.94 -4.35
CA ALA A 86 -16.70 3.30 -4.82
C ALA A 86 -17.82 3.43 -5.88
N GLN A 87 -18.30 2.31 -6.42
CA GLN A 87 -19.47 2.22 -7.29
C GLN A 87 -20.76 2.42 -6.47
#